data_AF-A0A972GR39-F1
#
_entry.id   AF-A0A972GR39-F1
#
_cell.length_a   1.000
_cell.length_b   1.000
_cell.length_c   1.000
_cell.angle_alpha   90.00
_cell.angle_beta   90.00
_cell.angle_gamma   90.00
#
_symmetry.space_group_name_H-M   'P 1'
#
loop_
_entity.id
_entity.type
_entity.pdbx_description
1 polymer ?
#
loop_
_entity_poly.entity_id
_entity_poly.type
_entity_poly.pdbx_seq_one_letter_code
_entity_poly.pdbx_strand_id
1 'polypeptide(L)'
;MGKRSKAAAWLLAGAFMLGSAFPAWAAEAPAPSKVKTDVQIVADLGVLQGDGSGVSDAYLAKSTTRLQAAILFLRLKGLEATAASFTGKENFTDAGLVSDGNKAILAYLKANPQLGWSGTGNGKFEPAGQITAQQYYKVLLESLGYKQDSDFTYDKTVSFSGGLGLSQVANAGSLRNGHIATATVEALKVKVKGGSKTLLDTLVEQKVVDAAKAAGAQYASIRIATDAALGSYLVDGAGKTLYMFMKDTPDVSTCKDQCVTNWPVYYSESIQVPSELKAADFKTIVREDGKKQTTYQGWPLYYFAKDEKAGDVKGQGVNQVWMVLNHSAVTVASQEGLGKYIADSRGMALYLYTKDSTNLSVCKGNCEVNWPIFYTEHLPVMGDLKAADFATITREDGTKQTTYQGWPLYYYVKDTKPGEVKGQDVGKVWYVIDPTAAAKPAPKVEAKTYSIEMAKFAFSQKELTVEAGSTITFTNNDLVMHNAVSDLLKEDGTPVFETKLLSKGESESITITKPGVYTYYCLPHKGGMTATIIVK
;
A
#
# COMPACT_ATOMS: atom_id res chain seq x y z
N MET A 1 -58.72 -72.95 28.51
CA MET A 1 -59.10 -73.22 27.10
C MET A 1 -60.18 -72.23 26.69
N GLY A 2 -59.94 -71.48 25.60
CA GLY A 2 -60.95 -70.65 24.94
C GLY A 2 -60.87 -69.15 25.21
N LYS A 3 -60.29 -68.39 24.28
CA LYS A 3 -61.01 -67.36 23.49
C LYS A 3 -60.07 -66.74 22.45
N ARG A 4 -60.58 -66.68 21.21
CA ARG A 4 -60.01 -66.02 20.03
C ARG A 4 -60.29 -64.50 20.09
N SER A 5 -59.70 -63.79 19.11
CA SER A 5 -60.01 -62.43 18.58
C SER A 5 -59.08 -61.33 19.13
N LYS A 6 -58.43 -60.42 18.38
CA LYS A 6 -58.44 -59.96 16.97
C LYS A 6 -57.06 -59.30 16.71
N ALA A 7 -56.35 -59.63 15.63
CA ALA A 7 -56.16 -58.80 14.44
C ALA A 7 -55.78 -57.31 14.67
N ALA A 8 -54.53 -56.94 14.37
CA ALA A 8 -54.15 -56.09 13.22
C ALA A 8 -52.64 -55.72 13.24
N ALA A 9 -52.02 -55.85 12.05
CA ALA A 9 -50.77 -55.29 11.48
C ALA A 9 -49.95 -54.28 12.32
N TRP A 10 -48.62 -54.18 12.21
CA TRP A 10 -47.86 -53.87 11.00
C TRP A 10 -46.41 -54.40 11.07
N LEU A 11 -45.93 -54.90 9.92
CA LEU A 11 -44.53 -55.19 9.61
C LEU A 11 -43.74 -53.89 9.45
N LEU A 12 -42.61 -53.76 10.14
CA LEU A 12 -41.49 -52.91 9.69
C LEU A 12 -40.18 -53.61 10.05
N ALA A 13 -39.48 -54.08 9.02
CA ALA A 13 -38.16 -54.65 9.09
C ALA A 13 -37.14 -53.55 9.41
N GLY A 14 -36.46 -53.65 10.56
CA GLY A 14 -35.31 -52.83 10.89
C GLY A 14 -34.05 -53.38 10.22
N ALA A 15 -33.58 -52.71 9.18
CA ALA A 15 -32.28 -52.98 8.58
C ALA A 15 -31.16 -52.47 9.51
N PHE A 16 -30.24 -53.36 9.86
CA PHE A 16 -29.02 -53.08 10.63
C PHE A 16 -28.05 -52.26 9.76
N MET A 17 -27.92 -50.96 10.01
CA MET A 17 -26.84 -50.13 9.46
C MET A 17 -25.62 -50.22 10.39
N LEU A 18 -24.62 -51.00 9.98
CA LEU A 18 -23.27 -50.96 10.55
C LEU A 18 -22.60 -49.65 10.12
N GLY A 19 -22.68 -48.62 10.97
CA GLY A 19 -21.92 -47.40 10.81
C GLY A 19 -20.45 -47.63 11.16
N SER A 20 -19.59 -47.69 10.14
CA SER A 20 -18.14 -47.59 10.30
C SER A 20 -17.78 -46.16 10.69
N ALA A 21 -17.60 -45.93 11.99
CA ALA A 21 -16.97 -44.72 12.50
C ALA A 21 -15.48 -44.77 12.15
N PHE A 22 -15.08 -44.12 11.05
CA PHE A 22 -13.68 -43.78 10.83
C PHE A 22 -13.29 -42.71 11.86
N PRO A 23 -12.16 -42.88 12.58
CA PRO A 23 -11.66 -41.81 13.42
C PRO A 23 -11.28 -40.65 12.51
N ALA A 24 -11.96 -39.51 12.67
CA ALA A 24 -11.53 -38.26 12.07
C ALA A 24 -10.18 -37.90 12.71
N TRP A 25 -9.08 -38.18 12.02
CA TRP A 25 -7.81 -37.53 12.32
C TRP A 25 -8.03 -36.03 12.08
N ALA A 26 -8.15 -35.26 13.16
CA ALA A 26 -7.94 -33.83 13.07
C ALA A 26 -6.50 -33.64 12.56
N ALA A 27 -6.35 -33.25 11.30
CA ALA A 27 -5.06 -32.86 10.77
C ALA A 27 -4.50 -31.75 11.67
N GLU A 28 -3.36 -32.01 12.30
CA GLU A 28 -2.71 -31.03 13.17
C GLU A 28 -2.39 -29.79 12.32
N ALA A 29 -2.80 -28.61 12.80
CA ALA A 29 -2.55 -27.37 12.08
C ALA A 29 -1.03 -27.24 11.84
N PRO A 30 -0.58 -26.84 10.63
CA PRO A 30 0.84 -26.68 10.36
C PRO A 30 1.46 -25.75 11.40
N ALA A 31 2.65 -26.11 11.89
CA ALA A 31 3.43 -25.21 12.72
C ALA A 31 3.56 -23.85 12.00
N PRO A 32 3.34 -22.73 12.71
CA PRO A 32 3.43 -21.41 12.10
C PRO A 32 4.84 -21.17 11.57
N SER A 33 4.93 -20.48 10.44
CA SER A 33 6.21 -20.02 9.91
C SER A 33 6.97 -19.23 10.97
N LYS A 34 8.26 -19.52 11.13
CA LYS A 34 9.13 -18.75 12.03
C LYS A 34 9.54 -17.48 11.32
N VAL A 35 8.80 -16.39 11.58
CA VAL A 35 9.04 -15.11 10.92
C VAL A 35 9.77 -14.18 11.87
N LYS A 36 10.93 -13.67 11.46
CA LYS A 36 11.66 -12.60 12.15
C LYS A 36 11.69 -11.34 11.31
N THR A 37 11.64 -10.18 11.95
CA THR A 37 11.95 -8.92 11.28
C THR A 37 13.46 -8.66 11.27
N ASP A 38 13.93 -7.84 10.35
CA ASP A 38 15.32 -7.36 10.34
C ASP A 38 15.70 -6.70 11.67
N VAL A 39 14.74 -6.00 12.26
CA VAL A 39 14.85 -5.40 13.60
C VAL A 39 15.15 -6.46 14.67
N GLN A 40 14.40 -7.56 14.70
CA GLN A 40 14.62 -8.63 15.67
C GLN A 40 15.99 -9.28 15.47
N ILE A 41 16.42 -9.49 14.22
CA ILE A 41 17.75 -10.03 13.93
C ILE A 41 18.85 -9.12 14.48
N VAL A 42 18.79 -7.81 14.20
CA VAL A 42 19.79 -6.85 14.64
C VAL A 42 19.77 -6.65 16.16
N ALA A 43 18.60 -6.77 16.79
CA ALA A 43 18.46 -6.76 18.25
C ALA A 43 19.07 -8.02 18.90
N ASP A 44 18.84 -9.21 18.34
CA ASP A 44 19.43 -10.47 18.84
C ASP A 44 20.97 -10.45 18.76
N LEU A 45 21.51 -9.84 17.70
CA LEU A 45 22.94 -9.58 17.53
C LEU A 45 23.48 -8.53 18.52
N GLY A 46 22.60 -7.82 19.25
CA GLY A 46 22.95 -6.81 20.24
C GLY A 46 23.27 -5.44 19.63
N VAL A 47 23.09 -5.25 18.32
CA VAL A 47 23.40 -4.01 17.60
C VAL A 47 22.31 -2.96 17.85
N LEU A 48 21.04 -3.33 17.82
CA LEU A 48 19.92 -2.43 18.10
C LEU A 48 19.37 -2.68 19.50
N GLN A 49 19.50 -1.71 20.40
CA GLN A 49 19.18 -1.88 21.83
C GLN A 49 17.94 -1.10 22.30
N GLY A 50 17.44 -0.15 21.51
CA GLY A 50 16.28 0.67 21.88
C GLY A 50 16.60 1.89 22.74
N ASP A 51 15.59 2.42 23.44
CA ASP A 51 15.66 3.65 24.25
C ASP A 51 15.44 3.41 25.75
N GLY A 52 16.01 2.32 26.29
CA GLY A 52 15.85 1.92 27.69
C GLY A 52 14.56 1.15 27.98
N SER A 53 13.53 1.30 27.12
CA SER A 53 12.33 0.45 27.10
C SER A 53 12.43 -0.72 26.11
N GLY A 54 13.62 -0.95 25.55
CA GLY A 54 13.85 -1.90 24.47
C GLY A 54 13.46 -1.37 23.09
N VAL A 55 13.36 -2.27 22.12
CA VAL A 55 13.12 -1.92 20.71
C VAL A 55 11.60 -1.90 20.44
N SER A 56 10.97 -0.76 20.72
CA SER A 56 9.53 -0.53 20.50
C SER A 56 9.22 0.04 19.11
N ASP A 57 7.97 -0.05 18.65
CA ASP A 57 7.53 0.57 17.39
C ASP A 57 7.77 2.09 17.38
N ALA A 58 7.53 2.75 18.52
CA ALA A 58 7.81 4.18 18.69
C ALA A 58 9.31 4.49 18.54
N TYR A 59 10.18 3.62 19.07
CA TYR A 59 11.62 3.74 18.85
C TYR A 59 11.97 3.54 17.37
N LEU A 60 11.41 2.52 16.71
CA LEU A 60 11.67 2.21 15.30
C LEU A 60 11.26 3.33 14.35
N ALA A 61 10.22 4.08 14.69
CA ALA A 61 9.70 5.21 13.92
C ALA A 61 10.55 6.49 14.04
N LYS A 62 11.43 6.61 15.04
CA LYS A 62 12.27 7.80 15.22
C LYS A 62 13.32 7.91 14.10
N SER A 63 13.51 9.13 13.60
CA SER A 63 14.62 9.44 12.68
C SER A 63 15.96 9.19 13.36
N THR A 64 16.89 8.60 12.62
CA THR A 64 18.24 8.30 13.10
C THR A 64 19.17 9.47 12.83
N THR A 65 19.90 9.92 13.84
CA THR A 65 20.95 10.93 13.66
C THR A 65 22.23 10.29 13.11
N ARG A 66 23.11 11.08 12.48
CA ARG A 66 24.42 10.64 12.00
C ARG A 66 25.26 10.04 13.12
N LEU A 67 25.28 10.66 14.31
CA LEU A 67 26.00 10.11 15.47
C LEU A 67 25.40 8.79 15.92
N GLN A 68 24.08 8.68 16.02
CA GLN A 68 23.43 7.44 16.43
C GLN A 68 23.74 6.29 15.45
N ALA A 69 23.68 6.56 14.15
CA ALA A 69 24.04 5.57 13.14
C ALA A 69 25.52 5.14 13.23
N ALA A 70 26.43 6.07 13.56
CA ALA A 70 27.83 5.75 13.80
C ALA A 70 28.05 4.88 15.04
N ILE A 71 27.30 5.12 16.12
CA ILE A 71 27.34 4.29 17.31
C ILE A 71 26.81 2.87 17.00
N LEU A 72 25.69 2.75 16.30
CA LEU A 72 25.14 1.45 15.89
C LEU A 72 26.12 0.69 14.98
N PHE A 73 26.78 1.40 14.07
CA PHE A 73 27.84 0.84 13.24
C PHE A 73 29.05 0.36 14.06
N LEU A 74 29.54 1.17 15.00
CA LEU A 74 30.64 0.77 15.88
C LEU A 74 30.26 -0.45 16.72
N ARG A 75 29.00 -0.53 17.17
CA ARG A 75 28.48 -1.70 17.89
C ARG A 75 28.48 -2.96 17.02
N LEU A 76 28.02 -2.86 15.78
CA LEU A 76 28.13 -3.94 14.78
C LEU A 76 29.58 -4.41 14.59
N LYS A 77 30.54 -3.49 14.67
CA LYS A 77 31.97 -3.78 14.55
C LYS A 77 32.64 -4.21 15.87
N GLY A 78 31.92 -4.23 17.00
CA GLY A 78 32.49 -4.52 18.32
C GLY A 78 33.42 -3.42 18.86
N LEU A 79 33.32 -2.21 18.33
CA LEU A 79 34.24 -1.08 18.60
C LEU A 79 33.62 0.02 19.47
N GLU A 80 32.34 -0.08 19.85
CA GLU A 80 31.65 0.96 20.61
C GLU A 80 32.36 1.27 21.94
N ALA A 81 32.69 0.25 22.74
CA ALA A 81 33.37 0.45 24.02
C ALA A 81 34.76 1.10 23.82
N THR A 82 35.52 0.63 22.82
CA THR A 82 36.82 1.21 22.46
C THR A 82 36.71 2.67 22.05
N ALA A 83 35.70 3.02 21.26
CA ALA A 83 35.45 4.38 20.83
C ALA A 83 35.01 5.28 21.98
N ALA A 84 34.15 4.77 22.87
CA ALA A 84 33.67 5.51 24.05
C ALA A 84 34.78 5.79 25.07
N SER A 85 35.81 4.93 25.15
CA SER A 85 36.98 5.13 26.01
C SER A 85 38.16 5.82 25.32
N PHE A 86 37.99 6.32 24.09
CA PHE A 86 39.10 6.89 23.33
C PHE A 86 39.55 8.25 23.88
N THR A 87 40.86 8.43 24.07
CA THR A 87 41.45 9.60 24.74
C THR A 87 42.11 10.60 23.78
N GLY A 88 41.95 10.42 22.46
CA GLY A 88 42.51 11.33 21.46
C GLY A 88 41.89 12.73 21.54
N LYS A 89 42.71 13.76 21.32
CA LYS A 89 42.29 15.18 21.45
C LYS A 89 41.80 15.80 20.14
N GLU A 90 42.29 15.31 19.00
CA GLU A 90 41.87 15.77 17.68
C GLU A 90 40.41 15.41 17.41
N ASN A 91 39.58 16.41 17.12
CA ASN A 91 38.14 16.20 16.94
C ASN A 91 37.54 17.05 15.81
N PHE A 92 36.31 16.75 15.42
CA PHE A 92 35.54 17.58 14.49
C PHE A 92 35.22 18.94 15.13
N THR A 93 35.10 19.97 14.29
CA THR A 93 34.90 21.36 14.73
C THR A 93 33.59 21.57 15.48
N ASP A 94 32.62 20.67 15.30
CA ASP A 94 31.30 20.66 15.93
C ASP A 94 31.16 19.59 17.04
N ALA A 95 32.25 18.98 17.49
CA ALA A 95 32.23 18.02 18.59
C ALA A 95 31.76 18.64 19.93
N GLY A 96 31.86 19.96 20.07
CA GLY A 96 31.31 20.69 21.22
C GLY A 96 29.80 20.54 21.40
N LEU A 97 29.06 20.10 20.37
CA LEU A 97 27.60 19.96 20.38
C LEU A 97 27.09 18.69 21.08
N VAL A 98 27.98 17.77 21.48
CA VAL A 98 27.61 16.47 22.06
C VAL A 98 28.18 16.28 23.46
N SER A 99 27.66 15.30 24.20
CA SER A 99 28.19 14.92 25.52
C SER A 99 29.66 14.48 25.45
N ASP A 100 30.38 14.54 26.56
CA ASP A 100 31.81 14.17 26.58
C ASP A 100 32.08 12.72 26.14
N GLY A 101 31.21 11.77 26.52
CA GLY A 101 31.30 10.40 26.01
C GLY A 101 31.14 10.31 24.48
N ASN A 102 30.26 11.13 23.90
CA ASN A 102 30.09 11.18 22.45
C ASN A 102 31.23 11.94 21.75
N LYS A 103 31.89 12.89 22.43
CA LYS A 103 33.12 13.52 21.91
C LYS A 103 34.24 12.49 21.72
N ALA A 104 34.39 11.55 22.65
CA ALA A 104 35.36 10.46 22.54
C ALA A 104 35.09 9.60 21.29
N ILE A 105 33.81 9.25 21.05
CA ILE A 105 33.39 8.50 19.87
C ILE A 105 33.70 9.27 18.58
N LEU A 106 33.39 10.56 18.53
CA LEU A 106 33.71 11.41 17.37
C LEU A 106 35.23 11.51 17.13
N ALA A 107 36.02 11.67 18.18
CA ALA A 107 37.48 11.67 18.09
C ALA A 107 38.01 10.32 17.57
N TYR A 108 37.43 9.21 18.03
CA TYR A 108 37.78 7.87 17.57
C TYR A 108 37.48 7.69 16.08
N LEU A 109 36.31 8.09 15.61
CA LEU A 109 35.95 8.05 14.19
C LEU A 109 36.88 8.92 13.35
N LYS A 110 37.23 10.12 13.83
CA LYS A 110 38.18 11.01 13.16
C LYS A 110 39.57 10.39 13.05
N ALA A 111 40.03 9.71 14.09
CA ALA A 111 41.32 9.01 14.11
C ALA A 111 41.32 7.72 13.26
N ASN A 112 40.14 7.20 12.89
CA ASN A 112 39.99 5.94 12.15
C ASN A 112 39.16 6.13 10.86
N PRO A 113 39.64 6.94 9.90
CA PRO A 113 38.90 7.24 8.68
C PRO A 113 38.60 6.00 7.82
N GLN A 114 39.35 4.91 7.99
CA GLN A 114 39.12 3.62 7.32
C GLN A 114 37.78 2.97 7.68
N LEU A 115 37.12 3.41 8.76
CA LEU A 115 35.77 2.99 9.15
C LEU A 115 34.66 3.62 8.27
N GLY A 116 35.04 4.51 7.34
CA GLY A 116 34.15 5.13 6.37
C GLY A 116 33.32 6.30 6.90
N TRP A 117 33.47 6.65 8.17
CA TRP A 117 32.86 7.83 8.78
C TRP A 117 33.73 9.05 8.54
N SER A 118 33.40 9.80 7.48
CA SER A 118 34.00 11.10 7.19
C SER A 118 33.11 12.25 7.67
N GLY A 119 33.72 13.42 7.84
CA GLY A 119 32.99 14.66 8.07
C GLY A 119 32.14 15.08 6.86
N THR A 120 31.22 16.02 7.05
CA THR A 120 30.36 16.59 6.00
C THR A 120 31.04 17.74 5.23
N GLY A 121 32.27 18.09 5.61
CA GLY A 121 33.04 19.21 5.06
C GLY A 121 33.39 20.23 6.14
N ASN A 122 34.34 21.13 5.86
CA ASN A 122 34.77 22.21 6.79
C ASN A 122 35.14 21.72 8.21
N GLY A 123 35.63 20.48 8.32
CA GLY A 123 35.99 19.85 9.58
C GLY A 123 34.82 19.41 10.48
N LYS A 124 33.57 19.46 10.01
CA LYS A 124 32.36 19.09 10.77
C LYS A 124 31.95 17.64 10.59
N PHE A 125 31.27 17.06 11.57
CA PHE A 125 30.65 15.74 11.49
C PHE A 125 29.12 15.77 11.30
N GLU A 126 28.47 16.81 11.81
CA GLU A 126 27.01 16.99 11.93
C GLU A 126 26.31 15.92 12.77
N PRO A 127 26.64 15.81 14.08
CA PRO A 127 26.18 14.70 14.92
C PRO A 127 24.65 14.61 15.07
N ALA A 128 23.95 15.75 15.05
CA ALA A 128 22.48 15.82 15.14
C ALA A 128 21.78 15.76 13.78
N GLY A 129 22.52 15.81 12.66
CA GLY A 129 21.95 15.72 11.33
C GLY A 129 21.27 14.37 11.10
N GLN A 130 20.16 14.34 10.35
CA GLN A 130 19.50 13.09 9.98
C GLN A 130 20.36 12.34 8.96
N ILE A 131 20.58 11.04 9.19
CA ILE A 131 21.35 10.23 8.25
C ILE A 131 20.47 9.82 7.07
N THR A 132 21.04 9.85 5.87
CA THR A 132 20.37 9.41 4.64
C THR A 132 20.77 7.99 4.25
N ALA A 133 19.96 7.34 3.39
CA ALA A 133 20.29 6.05 2.80
C ALA A 133 21.66 6.04 2.12
N GLN A 134 21.96 7.08 1.34
CA GLN A 134 23.25 7.24 0.66
C GLN A 134 24.42 7.26 1.64
N GLN A 135 24.32 8.05 2.73
CA GLN A 135 25.37 8.13 3.73
C GLN A 135 25.60 6.80 4.45
N TYR A 136 24.51 6.12 4.84
CA TYR A 136 24.62 4.87 5.58
C TYR A 136 25.11 3.72 4.69
N TYR A 137 24.59 3.58 3.47
CA TYR A 137 25.08 2.58 2.53
C TYR A 137 26.55 2.80 2.16
N LYS A 138 27.01 4.05 2.04
CA LYS A 138 28.45 4.34 1.84
C LYS A 138 29.29 3.71 2.95
N VAL A 139 28.91 3.90 4.20
CA VAL A 139 29.62 3.35 5.37
C VAL A 139 29.56 1.81 5.38
N LEU A 140 28.41 1.22 5.06
CA LEU A 140 28.27 -0.24 4.99
C LEU A 140 29.13 -0.85 3.86
N LEU A 141 29.20 -0.19 2.70
CA LEU A 141 30.10 -0.57 1.61
C LEU A 141 31.56 -0.57 2.04
N GLU A 142 31.98 0.39 2.86
CA GLU A 142 33.33 0.41 3.41
C GLU A 142 33.61 -0.73 4.38
N SER A 143 32.61 -1.18 5.15
CA SER A 143 32.72 -2.40 5.96
C SER A 143 32.78 -3.67 5.13
N LEU A 144 32.20 -3.65 3.93
CA LEU A 144 32.30 -4.72 2.94
C LEU A 144 33.62 -4.67 2.15
N GLY A 145 34.47 -3.67 2.39
CA GLY A 145 35.78 -3.52 1.75
C GLY A 145 35.77 -2.72 0.43
N TYR A 146 34.62 -2.19 0.02
CA TYR A 146 34.52 -1.29 -1.13
C TYR A 146 34.86 0.14 -0.71
N LYS A 147 35.68 0.84 -1.49
CA LYS A 147 36.17 2.18 -1.14
C LYS A 147 35.58 3.25 -2.05
N GLN A 148 35.11 4.34 -1.43
CA GLN A 148 34.70 5.54 -2.16
C GLN A 148 35.89 6.08 -2.97
N ASP A 149 35.61 6.58 -4.17
CA ASP A 149 36.55 7.14 -5.14
C ASP A 149 37.59 6.15 -5.67
N SER A 150 37.46 4.87 -5.32
CA SER A 150 38.20 3.75 -5.91
C SER A 150 37.27 2.75 -6.59
N ASP A 151 36.18 2.36 -5.93
CA ASP A 151 35.22 1.38 -6.44
C ASP A 151 33.92 2.03 -6.90
N PHE A 152 33.52 3.12 -6.25
CA PHE A 152 32.33 3.90 -6.56
C PHE A 152 32.54 5.36 -6.15
N THR A 153 31.91 6.30 -6.84
CA THR A 153 31.87 7.70 -6.42
C THR A 153 30.70 7.94 -5.46
N TYR A 154 30.78 8.98 -4.63
CA TYR A 154 29.74 9.26 -3.63
C TYR A 154 28.34 9.39 -4.26
N ASP A 155 28.20 10.05 -5.42
CA ASP A 155 26.92 10.20 -6.15
C ASP A 155 26.36 8.87 -6.68
N LYS A 156 27.20 7.85 -6.85
CA LYS A 156 26.81 6.50 -7.31
C LYS A 156 26.62 5.50 -6.19
N THR A 157 26.75 5.91 -4.92
CA THR A 157 26.67 5.00 -3.77
C THR A 157 25.42 4.12 -3.80
N VAL A 158 24.22 4.70 -3.98
CA VAL A 158 22.96 3.95 -3.92
C VAL A 158 22.81 2.98 -5.10
N SER A 159 23.20 3.39 -6.31
CA SER A 159 23.20 2.49 -7.47
C SER A 159 24.19 1.34 -7.30
N PHE A 160 25.37 1.63 -6.74
CA PHE A 160 26.41 0.62 -6.52
C PHE A 160 25.99 -0.37 -5.42
N SER A 161 25.47 0.13 -4.30
CA SER A 161 24.97 -0.71 -3.20
C SER A 161 23.81 -1.58 -3.66
N GLY A 162 22.91 -1.05 -4.49
CA GLY A 162 21.80 -1.81 -5.07
C GLY A 162 22.27 -3.00 -5.91
N GLY A 163 23.37 -2.85 -6.66
CA GLY A 163 23.99 -3.95 -7.41
C GLY A 163 24.53 -5.09 -6.54
N LEU A 164 24.76 -4.83 -5.24
CA LEU A 164 25.16 -5.83 -4.24
C LEU A 164 23.98 -6.34 -3.41
N GLY A 165 22.77 -5.84 -3.64
CA GLY A 165 21.56 -6.20 -2.87
C GLY A 165 21.33 -5.37 -1.61
N LEU A 166 21.93 -4.18 -1.51
CA LEU A 166 21.65 -3.16 -0.50
C LEU A 166 20.78 -2.06 -1.13
N SER A 167 19.46 -2.24 -1.10
CA SER A 167 18.50 -1.36 -1.80
C SER A 167 17.19 -1.10 -1.07
N GLN A 168 16.83 -1.87 -0.05
CA GLN A 168 15.52 -1.79 0.60
C GLN A 168 15.19 -0.38 1.13
N VAL A 169 16.20 0.37 1.59
CA VAL A 169 15.99 1.71 2.14
C VAL A 169 16.49 2.83 1.23
N ALA A 170 16.84 2.50 -0.03
CA ALA A 170 17.39 3.45 -0.99
C ALA A 170 16.53 4.71 -1.19
N ASN A 171 15.20 4.55 -1.14
CA ASN A 171 14.23 5.61 -1.37
C ASN A 171 13.61 6.18 -0.09
N ALA A 172 14.11 5.80 1.10
CA ALA A 172 13.52 6.20 2.38
C ALA A 172 13.79 7.67 2.76
N GLY A 173 14.63 8.39 2.01
CA GLY A 173 15.08 9.74 2.36
C GLY A 173 15.92 9.73 3.64
N SER A 174 15.43 10.40 4.69
CA SER A 174 16.00 10.32 6.03
C SER A 174 15.68 8.97 6.67
N LEU A 175 16.71 8.28 7.18
CA LEU A 175 16.53 6.96 7.78
C LEU A 175 15.91 7.06 9.17
N ARG A 176 15.12 6.03 9.50
CA ARG A 176 14.56 5.77 10.82
C ARG A 176 15.30 4.59 11.43
N ASN A 177 15.11 4.33 12.72
CA ASN A 177 15.77 3.22 13.40
C ASN A 177 15.44 1.85 12.77
N GLY A 178 14.20 1.67 12.28
CA GLY A 178 13.83 0.49 11.49
C GLY A 178 14.66 0.33 10.21
N HIS A 179 14.78 1.41 9.42
CA HIS A 179 15.57 1.42 8.19
C HIS A 179 17.05 1.05 8.44
N ILE A 180 17.63 1.51 9.56
CA ILE A 180 19.01 1.15 9.93
C ILE A 180 19.15 -0.35 10.15
N ALA A 181 18.17 -0.98 10.81
CA ALA A 181 18.18 -2.43 11.00
C ALA A 181 18.11 -3.15 9.65
N THR A 182 17.18 -2.76 8.78
CA THR A 182 17.04 -3.33 7.43
C THR A 182 18.35 -3.24 6.64
N ALA A 183 18.93 -2.04 6.52
CA ALA A 183 20.20 -1.84 5.82
C ALA A 183 21.37 -2.63 6.44
N THR A 184 21.40 -2.77 7.77
CA THR A 184 22.41 -3.58 8.47
C THR A 184 22.29 -5.05 8.09
N VAL A 185 21.07 -5.60 8.06
CA VAL A 185 20.85 -7.00 7.68
C VAL A 185 21.18 -7.25 6.22
N GLU A 186 20.88 -6.32 5.32
CA GLU A 186 21.32 -6.40 3.93
C GLU A 186 22.85 -6.55 3.86
N ALA A 187 23.59 -5.66 4.53
CA ALA A 187 25.05 -5.71 4.54
C ALA A 187 25.61 -6.99 5.16
N LEU A 188 25.01 -7.49 6.25
CA LEU A 188 25.42 -8.74 6.91
C LEU A 188 25.42 -9.94 5.96
N LYS A 189 24.51 -9.96 4.98
CA LYS A 189 24.35 -11.05 4.01
C LYS A 189 25.23 -10.91 2.77
N VAL A 190 25.88 -9.77 2.56
CA VAL A 190 26.73 -9.55 1.39
C VAL A 190 28.13 -10.08 1.61
N LYS A 191 28.70 -10.67 0.55
CA LYS A 191 30.10 -11.12 0.54
C LYS A 191 31.05 -9.93 0.62
N VAL A 192 32.04 -10.03 1.49
CA VAL A 192 33.11 -9.02 1.55
C VAL A 192 33.90 -9.02 0.23
N LYS A 193 34.32 -7.84 -0.23
CA LYS A 193 35.03 -7.65 -1.50
C LYS A 193 36.23 -8.58 -1.60
N GLY A 194 36.30 -9.34 -2.70
CA GLY A 194 37.39 -10.29 -2.96
C GLY A 194 37.37 -11.56 -2.12
N GLY A 195 36.37 -11.76 -1.26
CA GLY A 195 36.20 -12.94 -0.42
C GLY A 195 35.00 -13.81 -0.81
N SER A 196 34.96 -15.02 -0.26
CA SER A 196 33.82 -15.94 -0.40
C SER A 196 32.80 -15.82 0.75
N LYS A 197 33.19 -15.20 1.86
CA LYS A 197 32.44 -15.09 3.11
C LYS A 197 31.59 -13.84 3.16
N THR A 198 30.45 -13.92 3.84
CA THR A 198 29.60 -12.76 4.12
C THR A 198 30.23 -11.84 5.17
N LEU A 199 29.70 -10.63 5.32
CA LEU A 199 30.09 -9.76 6.44
C LEU A 199 29.78 -10.43 7.78
N LEU A 200 28.64 -11.11 7.92
CA LEU A 200 28.30 -11.85 9.15
C LEU A 200 29.34 -12.94 9.44
N ASP A 201 29.70 -13.77 8.44
CA ASP A 201 30.72 -14.81 8.61
C ASP A 201 32.06 -14.20 9.05
N THR A 202 32.43 -13.06 8.46
CA THR A 202 33.67 -12.34 8.80
C THR A 202 33.63 -11.83 10.24
N LEU A 203 32.49 -11.31 10.72
CA LEU A 203 32.33 -10.83 12.09
C LEU A 203 32.35 -11.98 13.11
N VAL A 204 31.83 -13.15 12.76
CA VAL A 204 31.93 -14.37 13.59
C VAL A 204 33.37 -14.84 13.70
N GLU A 205 34.12 -14.86 12.59
CA GLU A 205 35.54 -15.23 12.59
C GLU A 205 36.41 -14.28 13.39
N GLN A 206 36.07 -12.99 13.35
CA GLN A 206 36.70 -11.95 14.16
C GLN A 206 36.27 -12.00 15.63
N LYS A 207 35.36 -12.91 16.02
CA LYS A 207 34.77 -13.04 17.36
C LYS A 207 34.06 -11.76 17.84
N VAL A 208 33.62 -10.93 16.90
CA VAL A 208 32.79 -9.75 17.18
C VAL A 208 31.33 -10.19 17.40
N VAL A 209 30.88 -11.17 16.63
CA VAL A 209 29.54 -11.77 16.75
C VAL A 209 29.68 -13.22 17.21
N ASP A 210 28.86 -13.59 18.20
CA ASP A 210 28.79 -14.98 18.66
C ASP A 210 28.22 -15.91 17.57
N ALA A 211 28.84 -17.08 17.40
CA ALA A 211 28.47 -18.01 16.34
C ALA A 211 27.04 -18.57 16.48
N ALA A 212 26.55 -18.78 17.72
CA ALA A 212 25.19 -19.25 17.94
C ALA A 212 24.16 -18.17 17.59
N LYS A 213 24.47 -16.90 17.92
CA LYS A 213 23.64 -15.75 17.49
C LYS A 213 23.60 -15.62 15.97
N ALA A 214 24.73 -15.80 15.28
CA ALA A 214 24.80 -15.75 13.83
C ALA A 214 24.01 -16.89 13.16
N ALA A 215 24.10 -18.11 13.68
CA ALA A 215 23.29 -19.24 13.21
C ALA A 215 21.79 -18.96 13.38
N GLY A 216 21.41 -18.32 14.50
CA GLY A 216 20.05 -17.86 14.79
C GLY A 216 19.54 -16.69 13.94
N ALA A 217 20.33 -16.21 12.97
CA ALA A 217 20.00 -15.16 12.01
C ALA A 217 19.89 -15.65 10.55
N GLN A 218 20.03 -16.96 10.29
CA GLN A 218 19.88 -17.53 8.95
C GLN A 218 18.42 -17.79 8.59
N TYR A 219 17.83 -16.88 7.83
CA TYR A 219 16.43 -16.93 7.38
C TYR A 219 16.34 -16.63 5.88
N ALA A 220 15.37 -17.24 5.20
CA ALA A 220 15.02 -16.87 3.83
C ALA A 220 14.44 -15.45 3.84
N SER A 221 15.03 -14.53 3.07
CA SER A 221 14.53 -13.16 3.05
C SER A 221 13.31 -13.04 2.14
N ILE A 222 12.32 -12.28 2.58
CA ILE A 222 11.39 -11.57 1.71
C ILE A 222 11.84 -10.12 1.67
N ARG A 223 11.74 -9.50 0.50
CA ARG A 223 12.14 -8.12 0.24
C ARG A 223 11.06 -7.41 -0.56
N ILE A 224 11.16 -6.10 -0.62
CA ILE A 224 10.33 -5.20 -1.41
C ILE A 224 11.18 -4.71 -2.58
N ALA A 225 10.78 -5.06 -3.80
CA ALA A 225 11.33 -4.47 -5.01
C ALA A 225 10.41 -3.34 -5.50
N THR A 226 10.94 -2.48 -6.37
CA THR A 226 10.18 -1.40 -7.00
C THR A 226 10.28 -1.53 -8.51
N ASP A 227 9.15 -1.35 -9.19
CA ASP A 227 9.08 -1.19 -10.63
C ASP A 227 8.34 0.12 -10.95
N ALA A 228 8.75 0.80 -12.04
CA ALA A 228 8.21 2.11 -12.39
C ALA A 228 6.71 2.07 -12.76
N ALA A 229 6.23 0.95 -13.31
CA ALA A 229 4.84 0.76 -13.70
C ALA A 229 4.01 0.09 -12.59
N LEU A 230 4.59 -0.87 -11.87
CA LEU A 230 3.87 -1.68 -10.88
C LEU A 230 3.92 -1.11 -9.46
N GLY A 231 4.84 -0.18 -9.18
CA GLY A 231 5.10 0.28 -7.83
C GLY A 231 5.91 -0.75 -7.04
N SER A 232 5.64 -0.86 -5.74
CA SER A 232 6.41 -1.71 -4.83
C SER A 232 5.77 -3.09 -4.70
N TYR A 233 6.55 -4.16 -4.86
CA TYR A 233 6.06 -5.54 -4.82
C TYR A 233 7.01 -6.49 -4.09
N LEU A 234 6.50 -7.63 -3.65
CA LEU A 234 7.28 -8.61 -2.91
C LEU A 234 8.16 -9.47 -3.83
N VAL A 235 9.40 -9.67 -3.39
CA VAL A 235 10.38 -10.58 -3.99
C VAL A 235 11.02 -11.43 -2.90
N ASP A 236 11.62 -12.55 -3.28
CA ASP A 236 12.47 -13.32 -2.35
C ASP A 236 13.86 -12.69 -2.16
N GLY A 237 14.70 -13.32 -1.34
CA GLY A 237 16.06 -12.85 -1.06
C GLY A 237 17.00 -12.87 -2.28
N ALA A 238 16.66 -13.59 -3.35
CA ALA A 238 17.37 -13.58 -4.62
C ALA A 238 16.78 -12.55 -5.61
N GLY A 239 15.71 -11.84 -5.24
CA GLY A 239 15.03 -10.86 -6.07
C GLY A 239 14.05 -11.45 -7.08
N LYS A 240 13.67 -12.74 -6.96
CA LYS A 240 12.60 -13.31 -7.79
C LYS A 240 11.23 -12.84 -7.29
N THR A 241 10.39 -12.44 -8.24
CA THR A 241 9.04 -11.91 -8.00
C THR A 241 8.11 -12.95 -7.38
N LEU A 242 7.35 -12.50 -6.38
CA LEU A 242 6.30 -13.28 -5.75
C LEU A 242 4.93 -12.79 -6.22
N TYR A 243 4.12 -13.73 -6.67
CA TYR A 243 2.80 -13.50 -7.25
C TYR A 243 1.70 -14.07 -6.37
N MET A 244 0.51 -13.51 -6.55
CA MET A 244 -0.76 -14.06 -6.09
C MET A 244 -1.60 -14.52 -7.28
N PHE A 245 -2.50 -15.47 -7.02
CA PHE A 245 -3.49 -15.94 -7.97
C PHE A 245 -4.87 -15.43 -7.55
N MET A 246 -5.52 -14.64 -8.40
CA MET A 246 -6.82 -14.01 -8.07
C MET A 246 -7.97 -15.00 -7.92
N LYS A 247 -7.80 -16.25 -8.36
CA LYS A 247 -8.80 -17.31 -8.15
C LYS A 247 -8.66 -18.02 -6.80
N ASP A 248 -7.58 -17.74 -6.07
CA ASP A 248 -7.42 -18.23 -4.72
C ASP A 248 -8.32 -17.46 -3.75
N THR A 249 -8.63 -18.10 -2.63
CA THR A 249 -9.32 -17.46 -1.50
C THR A 249 -8.35 -17.40 -0.33
N PRO A 250 -8.61 -16.57 0.70
CA PRO A 250 -7.68 -16.43 1.82
C PRO A 250 -7.28 -17.78 2.43
N ASP A 251 -5.97 -18.01 2.48
CA ASP A 251 -5.30 -19.20 2.99
C ASP A 251 -5.66 -20.52 2.25
N VAL A 252 -6.19 -20.43 1.01
CA VAL A 252 -6.54 -21.60 0.17
C VAL A 252 -6.04 -21.43 -1.26
N SER A 253 -5.15 -22.33 -1.70
CA SER A 253 -4.68 -22.41 -3.10
C SER A 253 -5.56 -23.32 -3.94
N THR A 254 -6.01 -22.82 -5.08
CA THR A 254 -6.73 -23.56 -6.13
C THR A 254 -5.81 -24.01 -7.28
N CYS A 255 -4.56 -23.52 -7.31
CA CYS A 255 -3.57 -23.85 -8.32
C CYS A 255 -3.02 -25.26 -8.11
N LYS A 256 -3.34 -26.20 -9.02
CA LYS A 256 -2.93 -27.61 -8.98
C LYS A 256 -2.45 -28.13 -10.34
N ASP A 257 -1.81 -29.29 -10.34
CA ASP A 257 -1.34 -29.99 -11.54
C ASP A 257 -0.50 -29.09 -12.45
N GLN A 258 -0.88 -28.92 -13.71
CA GLN A 258 -0.16 -28.07 -14.67
C GLN A 258 -0.04 -26.61 -14.21
N CYS A 259 -0.95 -26.14 -13.35
CA CYS A 259 -0.85 -24.80 -12.79
C CYS A 259 0.44 -24.63 -11.98
N VAL A 260 0.78 -25.56 -11.08
CA VAL A 260 1.98 -25.45 -10.24
C VAL A 260 3.29 -25.67 -11.01
N THR A 261 3.23 -26.30 -12.19
CA THR A 261 4.36 -26.37 -13.10
C THR A 261 4.69 -25.00 -13.70
N ASN A 262 3.66 -24.22 -14.05
CA ASN A 262 3.82 -22.86 -14.59
C ASN A 262 4.01 -21.80 -13.49
N TRP A 263 3.44 -22.07 -12.31
CA TRP A 263 3.44 -21.20 -11.15
C TRP A 263 3.91 -21.96 -9.90
N PRO A 264 5.22 -22.24 -9.79
CA PRO A 264 5.74 -22.97 -8.64
C PRO A 264 5.40 -22.27 -7.33
N VAL A 265 4.96 -23.02 -6.32
CA VAL A 265 4.63 -22.45 -5.01
C VAL A 265 5.90 -21.93 -4.31
N TYR A 266 5.76 -20.82 -3.59
CA TYR A 266 6.79 -20.37 -2.67
C TYR A 266 6.53 -20.91 -1.26
N TYR A 267 7.57 -21.48 -0.65
CA TYR A 267 7.53 -21.95 0.73
C TYR A 267 8.89 -21.75 1.42
N SER A 268 8.86 -21.22 2.64
CA SER A 268 9.98 -21.30 3.58
C SER A 268 9.48 -21.52 4.99
N GLU A 269 10.16 -22.39 5.73
CA GLU A 269 9.89 -22.66 7.15
C GLU A 269 10.25 -21.45 8.04
N SER A 270 11.32 -20.74 7.66
CA SER A 270 11.87 -19.60 8.40
C SER A 270 12.03 -18.41 7.46
N ILE A 271 11.32 -17.32 7.75
CA ILE A 271 11.29 -16.12 6.90
C ILE A 271 11.84 -14.93 7.68
N GLN A 272 12.65 -14.12 7.01
CA GLN A 272 13.03 -12.80 7.47
C GLN A 272 12.37 -11.75 6.60
N VAL A 273 11.85 -10.70 7.24
CA VAL A 273 11.19 -9.59 6.54
C VAL A 273 11.78 -8.24 6.97
N PRO A 274 11.87 -7.24 6.08
CA PRO A 274 12.34 -5.91 6.41
C PRO A 274 11.35 -5.17 7.33
N SER A 275 11.78 -4.06 7.93
CA SER A 275 10.99 -3.31 8.92
C SER A 275 9.64 -2.79 8.42
N GLU A 276 9.47 -2.70 7.11
CA GLU A 276 8.25 -2.24 6.46
C GLU A 276 7.17 -3.34 6.42
N LEU A 277 7.55 -4.61 6.62
CA LEU A 277 6.66 -5.76 6.65
C LEU A 277 6.37 -6.24 8.07
N LYS A 278 5.14 -6.69 8.30
CA LYS A 278 4.73 -7.29 9.58
C LYS A 278 4.94 -8.79 9.54
N ALA A 279 5.64 -9.32 10.52
CA ALA A 279 5.86 -10.76 10.65
C ALA A 279 4.53 -11.55 10.72
N ALA A 280 3.51 -10.98 11.37
CA ALA A 280 2.19 -11.61 11.54
C ALA A 280 1.39 -11.75 10.23
N ASP A 281 1.76 -11.03 9.17
CA ASP A 281 1.09 -11.10 7.88
C ASP A 281 1.50 -12.36 7.10
N PHE A 282 2.55 -13.06 7.53
CA PHE A 282 3.04 -14.28 6.90
C PHE A 282 2.56 -15.52 7.65
N LYS A 283 1.97 -16.46 6.93
CA LYS A 283 1.54 -17.75 7.48
C LYS A 283 1.99 -18.90 6.60
N THR A 284 1.74 -20.12 7.09
CA THR A 284 1.91 -21.35 6.33
C THR A 284 0.57 -22.06 6.21
N ILE A 285 0.24 -22.48 4.99
CA ILE A 285 -0.91 -23.36 4.72
C ILE A 285 -0.40 -24.73 4.29
N VAL A 286 -1.20 -25.77 4.53
CA VAL A 286 -1.03 -27.09 3.92
C VAL A 286 -2.06 -27.21 2.81
N ARG A 287 -1.57 -27.43 1.59
CA ARG A 287 -2.41 -27.60 0.40
C ARG A 287 -3.07 -28.98 0.39
N GLU A 288 -4.06 -29.18 -0.48
CA GLU A 288 -4.73 -30.47 -0.66
C GLU A 288 -3.75 -31.60 -1.05
N ASP A 289 -2.65 -31.27 -1.73
CA ASP A 289 -1.57 -32.20 -2.11
C ASP A 289 -0.59 -32.51 -0.96
N GLY A 290 -0.85 -32.01 0.25
CA GLY A 290 -0.02 -32.19 1.44
C GLY A 290 1.22 -31.30 1.49
N LYS A 291 1.52 -30.51 0.44
CA LYS A 291 2.67 -29.60 0.43
C LYS A 291 2.36 -28.32 1.19
N LYS A 292 3.38 -27.77 1.83
CA LYS A 292 3.29 -26.46 2.49
C LYS A 292 3.48 -25.33 1.49
N GLN A 293 2.81 -24.21 1.74
CA GLN A 293 2.95 -22.97 0.98
C GLN A 293 2.89 -21.79 1.93
N THR A 294 3.73 -20.78 1.69
CA THR A 294 3.69 -19.54 2.46
C THR A 294 2.56 -18.66 1.93
N THR A 295 1.84 -17.99 2.82
CA THR A 295 0.87 -16.94 2.47
C THR A 295 1.32 -15.59 3.00
N TYR A 296 0.92 -14.52 2.30
CA TYR A 296 1.05 -13.14 2.76
C TYR A 296 -0.32 -12.47 2.78
N GLN A 297 -0.77 -12.03 3.94
CA GLN A 297 -2.10 -11.45 4.16
C GLN A 297 -3.23 -12.34 3.61
N GLY A 298 -3.07 -13.65 3.74
CA GLY A 298 -4.01 -14.66 3.24
C GLY A 298 -3.78 -15.08 1.79
N TRP A 299 -2.91 -14.43 1.01
CA TRP A 299 -2.68 -14.81 -0.38
C TRP A 299 -1.58 -15.87 -0.50
N PRO A 300 -1.83 -17.04 -1.12
CA PRO A 300 -0.80 -18.02 -1.41
C PRO A 300 0.26 -17.45 -2.35
N LEU A 301 1.53 -17.67 -2.00
CA LEU A 301 2.67 -17.09 -2.71
C LEU A 301 3.19 -18.03 -3.80
N TYR A 302 3.44 -17.49 -4.99
CA TYR A 302 3.94 -18.24 -6.14
C TYR A 302 5.12 -17.55 -6.81
N TYR A 303 5.98 -18.34 -7.43
CA TYR A 303 6.87 -17.90 -8.49
C TYR A 303 6.19 -18.02 -9.85
N PHE A 304 6.80 -17.43 -10.88
CA PHE A 304 6.45 -17.69 -12.27
C PHE A 304 7.59 -18.39 -12.99
N ALA A 305 7.30 -19.51 -13.67
CA ALA A 305 8.33 -20.34 -14.29
C ALA A 305 9.11 -19.64 -15.41
N LYS A 306 8.55 -18.57 -16.02
CA LYS A 306 9.23 -17.79 -17.07
C LYS A 306 10.06 -16.61 -16.53
N ASP A 307 10.03 -16.36 -15.22
CA ASP A 307 10.92 -15.38 -14.58
C ASP A 307 12.29 -16.00 -14.36
N GLU A 308 13.25 -15.60 -15.19
CA GLU A 308 14.57 -16.22 -15.28
C GLU A 308 15.53 -15.54 -14.32
N LYS A 309 15.46 -14.21 -14.24
CA LYS A 309 16.36 -13.37 -13.43
C LYS A 309 15.60 -12.55 -12.38
N ALA A 310 16.35 -12.03 -11.41
CA ALA A 310 15.83 -11.09 -10.43
C ALA A 310 15.20 -9.87 -11.13
N GLY A 311 14.05 -9.43 -10.62
CA GLY A 311 13.28 -8.31 -11.18
C GLY A 311 12.48 -8.64 -12.45
N ASP A 312 12.51 -9.87 -12.97
CA ASP A 312 11.54 -10.28 -13.98
C ASP A 312 10.13 -10.26 -13.36
N VAL A 313 9.20 -9.57 -14.03
CA VAL A 313 7.78 -9.47 -13.64
C VAL A 313 6.86 -10.02 -14.74
N LYS A 314 7.34 -11.00 -15.53
CA LYS A 314 6.66 -11.48 -16.75
C LYS A 314 5.33 -12.18 -16.43
N GLY A 315 5.12 -12.58 -15.18
CA GLY A 315 3.87 -13.16 -14.70
C GLY A 315 2.76 -12.14 -14.47
N GLN A 316 3.10 -10.85 -14.40
CA GLN A 316 2.12 -9.80 -14.13
C GLN A 316 1.05 -9.76 -15.20
N GLY A 317 -0.22 -9.88 -14.80
CA GLY A 317 -1.39 -9.82 -15.67
C GLY A 317 -1.59 -11.04 -16.57
N VAL A 318 -0.83 -12.13 -16.39
CA VAL A 318 -1.03 -13.35 -17.19
C VAL A 318 -2.47 -13.83 -17.03
N ASN A 319 -3.18 -14.00 -18.14
CA ASN A 319 -4.61 -14.33 -18.19
C ASN A 319 -5.51 -13.43 -17.33
N GLN A 320 -5.06 -12.21 -17.02
CA GLN A 320 -5.76 -11.24 -16.17
C GLN A 320 -6.05 -11.73 -14.74
N VAL A 321 -5.35 -12.77 -14.26
CA VAL A 321 -5.62 -13.40 -12.95
C VAL A 321 -4.37 -13.63 -12.10
N TRP A 322 -3.18 -13.34 -12.63
CA TRP A 322 -1.91 -13.45 -11.90
C TRP A 322 -1.34 -12.06 -11.68
N MET A 323 -1.08 -11.72 -10.42
CA MET A 323 -0.66 -10.36 -10.05
C MET A 323 0.53 -10.42 -9.11
N VAL A 324 1.45 -9.47 -9.22
CA VAL A 324 2.48 -9.26 -8.20
C VAL A 324 1.81 -8.89 -6.87
N LEU A 325 2.41 -9.29 -5.75
CA LEU A 325 1.96 -8.85 -4.44
C LEU A 325 2.46 -7.45 -4.14
N ASN A 326 1.62 -6.45 -4.42
CA ASN A 326 1.93 -5.06 -4.13
C ASN A 326 2.03 -4.83 -2.61
N HIS A 327 3.17 -4.29 -2.18
CA HIS A 327 3.47 -4.01 -0.78
C HIS A 327 2.83 -2.70 -0.28
N SER A 328 2.22 -1.88 -1.14
CA SER A 328 1.27 -0.81 -0.79
C SER A 328 0.84 -0.19 -2.10
N ALA A 329 -0.44 0.12 -2.28
CA ALA A 329 -0.85 1.06 -3.34
C ALA A 329 -1.02 2.48 -2.78
N VAL A 330 -1.23 2.59 -1.47
CA VAL A 330 -1.34 3.84 -0.70
C VAL A 330 -0.65 3.75 0.66
N THR A 331 -0.14 4.87 1.16
CA THR A 331 0.57 5.03 2.43
C THR A 331 0.20 6.37 3.10
N VAL A 332 0.66 6.58 4.34
CA VAL A 332 0.52 7.86 5.07
C VAL A 332 1.87 8.58 5.09
N ALA A 333 1.91 9.75 4.46
CA ALA A 333 3.02 10.68 4.50
C ALA A 333 2.74 11.82 5.50
N SER A 334 3.75 12.66 5.77
CA SER A 334 3.62 13.80 6.66
C SER A 334 4.48 14.97 6.18
N GLN A 335 3.97 16.19 6.33
CA GLN A 335 4.72 17.41 6.05
C GLN A 335 4.53 18.43 7.17
N GLU A 336 5.63 19.07 7.57
CA GLU A 336 5.60 20.13 8.58
C GLU A 336 4.67 21.28 8.14
N GLY A 337 3.85 21.78 9.05
CA GLY A 337 2.85 22.81 8.79
C GLY A 337 1.57 22.33 8.09
N LEU A 338 1.59 21.18 7.41
CA LEU A 338 0.42 20.60 6.74
C LEU A 338 -0.22 19.44 7.53
N GLY A 339 0.59 18.62 8.21
CA GLY A 339 0.14 17.43 8.91
C GLY A 339 0.32 16.14 8.10
N LYS A 340 -0.44 15.09 8.45
CA LYS A 340 -0.42 13.79 7.76
C LYS A 340 -1.28 13.85 6.50
N TYR A 341 -0.91 13.08 5.48
CA TYR A 341 -1.72 12.93 4.28
C TYR A 341 -1.58 11.55 3.63
N ILE A 342 -2.58 11.15 2.84
CA ILE A 342 -2.51 9.93 2.03
C ILE A 342 -1.66 10.19 0.78
N ALA A 343 -0.73 9.28 0.51
CA ALA A 343 0.08 9.25 -0.69
C ALA A 343 0.00 7.86 -1.35
N ASP A 344 0.34 7.76 -2.63
CA ASP A 344 0.51 6.46 -3.27
C ASP A 344 1.80 5.74 -2.83
N SER A 345 2.02 4.53 -3.33
CA SER A 345 3.22 3.73 -3.02
C SER A 345 4.55 4.36 -3.43
N ARG A 346 4.52 5.38 -4.29
CA ARG A 346 5.68 6.14 -4.74
C ARG A 346 5.89 7.40 -3.89
N GLY A 347 5.01 7.69 -2.93
CA GLY A 347 5.03 8.90 -2.11
C GLY A 347 4.43 10.12 -2.81
N MET A 348 3.68 9.94 -3.89
CA MET A 348 2.94 11.03 -4.54
C MET A 348 1.66 11.33 -3.77
N ALA A 349 1.41 12.59 -3.43
CA ALA A 349 0.24 12.99 -2.67
C ALA A 349 -1.07 12.68 -3.43
N LEU A 350 -2.08 12.20 -2.69
CA LEU A 350 -3.44 12.02 -3.18
C LEU A 350 -4.36 13.09 -2.62
N TYR A 351 -5.21 13.62 -3.49
CA TYR A 351 -6.07 14.76 -3.20
C TYR A 351 -7.55 14.38 -3.27
N LEU A 352 -8.35 15.11 -2.48
CA LEU A 352 -9.79 15.21 -2.64
C LEU A 352 -10.14 16.50 -3.39
N TYR A 353 -11.28 16.47 -4.08
CA TYR A 353 -11.91 17.64 -4.69
C TYR A 353 -13.19 18.00 -3.92
N THR A 354 -13.27 19.20 -3.35
CA THR A 354 -14.42 19.57 -2.49
C THR A 354 -15.74 19.72 -3.23
N LYS A 355 -15.73 19.75 -4.56
CA LYS A 355 -16.97 19.75 -5.36
C LYS A 355 -17.49 18.34 -5.65
N ASP A 356 -16.72 17.31 -5.34
CA ASP A 356 -17.19 15.94 -5.40
C ASP A 356 -18.12 15.62 -4.23
N SER A 357 -18.90 14.55 -4.40
CA SER A 357 -19.83 14.04 -3.39
C SER A 357 -19.53 12.57 -3.11
N THR A 358 -20.18 11.97 -2.11
CA THR A 358 -19.92 10.57 -1.75
C THR A 358 -20.06 9.67 -2.98
N ASN A 359 -18.99 8.98 -3.33
CA ASN A 359 -18.93 8.04 -4.44
C ASN A 359 -19.26 8.65 -5.83
N LEU A 360 -19.09 9.96 -6.00
CA LEU A 360 -19.31 10.64 -7.27
C LEU A 360 -18.27 11.73 -7.50
N SER A 361 -17.58 11.63 -8.64
CA SER A 361 -16.73 12.69 -9.15
C SER A 361 -17.47 13.57 -10.15
N VAL A 362 -17.38 14.90 -9.98
CA VAL A 362 -17.78 15.88 -11.00
C VAL A 362 -16.60 16.42 -11.82
N CYS A 363 -15.36 16.01 -11.51
CA CYS A 363 -14.16 16.41 -12.23
C CYS A 363 -14.10 15.71 -13.61
N LYS A 364 -14.30 16.46 -14.69
CA LYS A 364 -14.26 15.97 -16.09
C LYS A 364 -13.51 16.91 -17.04
N GLY A 365 -13.09 16.39 -18.18
CA GLY A 365 -12.42 17.17 -19.23
C GLY A 365 -11.12 17.81 -18.73
N ASN A 366 -10.97 19.13 -18.88
CA ASN A 366 -9.76 19.83 -18.45
C ASN A 366 -9.48 19.75 -16.94
N CYS A 367 -10.49 19.43 -16.12
CA CYS A 367 -10.29 19.14 -14.71
C CYS A 367 -9.36 17.92 -14.55
N GLU A 368 -9.68 16.81 -15.22
CA GLU A 368 -8.93 15.56 -15.16
C GLU A 368 -7.53 15.66 -15.77
N VAL A 369 -7.36 16.51 -16.79
CA VAL A 369 -6.03 16.79 -17.37
C VAL A 369 -5.07 17.38 -16.33
N ASN A 370 -5.58 18.22 -15.43
CA ASN A 370 -4.78 18.84 -14.36
C ASN A 370 -4.76 18.02 -13.08
N TRP A 371 -5.80 17.20 -12.88
CA TRP A 371 -6.02 16.36 -11.72
C TRP A 371 -6.33 14.93 -12.15
N PRO A 372 -5.31 14.17 -12.60
CA PRO A 372 -5.53 12.81 -13.07
C PRO A 372 -6.13 11.95 -11.97
N ILE A 373 -7.06 11.06 -12.32
CA ILE A 373 -7.68 10.16 -11.35
C ILE A 373 -6.65 9.21 -10.74
N PHE A 374 -6.82 8.87 -9.47
CA PHE A 374 -6.15 7.73 -8.87
C PHE A 374 -7.07 6.51 -8.92
N TYR A 375 -6.59 5.43 -9.52
CA TYR A 375 -7.28 4.16 -9.56
C TYR A 375 -6.31 2.99 -9.40
N THR A 376 -6.72 2.02 -8.60
CA THR A 376 -6.15 0.68 -8.61
C THR A 376 -7.26 -0.37 -8.45
N GLU A 377 -7.18 -1.44 -9.25
CA GLU A 377 -8.13 -2.56 -9.22
C GLU A 377 -8.03 -3.34 -7.91
N HIS A 378 -6.83 -3.40 -7.32
CA HIS A 378 -6.54 -4.07 -6.08
C HIS A 378 -5.70 -3.15 -5.21
N LEU A 379 -6.32 -2.58 -4.17
CA LEU A 379 -5.69 -1.65 -3.24
C LEU A 379 -5.24 -2.41 -1.98
N PRO A 380 -3.98 -2.86 -1.87
CA PRO A 380 -3.43 -3.26 -0.59
C PRO A 380 -3.27 -2.02 0.29
N VAL A 381 -4.06 -1.97 1.36
CA VAL A 381 -4.05 -0.88 2.34
C VAL A 381 -3.14 -1.29 3.50
N MET A 382 -2.12 -0.47 3.77
CA MET A 382 -1.12 -0.72 4.80
C MET A 382 -1.05 0.40 5.84
N GLY A 383 -0.48 0.11 7.02
CA GLY A 383 -0.30 1.09 8.10
C GLY A 383 -1.58 1.38 8.90
N ASP A 384 -1.76 2.64 9.31
CA ASP A 384 -2.91 3.11 10.10
C ASP A 384 -4.21 3.25 9.27
N LEU A 385 -4.11 3.05 7.96
CA LEU A 385 -5.24 3.10 7.04
C LEU A 385 -6.04 1.79 7.12
N LYS A 386 -7.37 1.88 7.02
CA LYS A 386 -8.24 0.70 7.02
C LYS A 386 -8.70 0.40 5.60
N ALA A 387 -8.61 -0.86 5.19
CA ALA A 387 -9.11 -1.28 3.87
C ALA A 387 -10.58 -0.90 3.66
N ALA A 388 -11.40 -0.97 4.71
CA ALA A 388 -12.82 -0.59 4.68
C ALA A 388 -13.08 0.90 4.41
N ASP A 389 -12.08 1.77 4.59
CA ASP A 389 -12.19 3.17 4.23
C ASP A 389 -12.03 3.39 2.72
N PHE A 390 -11.63 2.39 1.94
CA PHE A 390 -11.47 2.52 0.50
C PHE A 390 -12.56 1.79 -0.27
N ALA A 391 -12.98 2.39 -1.38
CA ALA A 391 -13.93 1.78 -2.31
C ALA A 391 -13.62 2.20 -3.75
N THR A 392 -14.31 1.60 -4.71
CA THR A 392 -14.18 1.93 -6.14
C THR A 392 -15.51 2.47 -6.66
N ILE A 393 -15.44 3.54 -7.45
CA ILE A 393 -16.57 4.06 -8.22
C ILE A 393 -16.35 3.81 -9.71
N THR A 394 -17.44 3.62 -10.44
CA THR A 394 -17.45 3.66 -11.90
C THR A 394 -18.00 5.02 -12.32
N ARG A 395 -17.22 5.76 -13.10
CA ARG A 395 -17.56 7.09 -13.61
C ARG A 395 -18.45 6.96 -14.84
N GLU A 396 -19.04 8.08 -15.27
CA GLU A 396 -19.95 8.13 -16.43
C GLU A 396 -19.28 7.66 -17.74
N ASP A 397 -17.99 7.94 -17.89
CA ASP A 397 -17.16 7.52 -19.04
C ASP A 397 -16.72 6.03 -18.96
N GLY A 398 -17.18 5.30 -17.95
CA GLY A 398 -16.82 3.90 -17.70
C GLY A 398 -15.47 3.70 -17.01
N THR A 399 -14.68 4.75 -16.81
CA THR A 399 -13.43 4.65 -16.05
C THR A 399 -13.71 4.40 -14.58
N LYS A 400 -12.81 3.67 -13.92
CA LYS A 400 -12.90 3.39 -12.48
C LYS A 400 -12.00 4.33 -11.71
N GLN A 401 -12.42 4.70 -10.50
CA GLN A 401 -11.65 5.59 -9.62
C GLN A 401 -11.71 5.08 -8.18
N THR A 402 -10.58 5.11 -7.49
CA THR A 402 -10.49 4.74 -6.08
C THR A 402 -10.96 5.91 -5.21
N THR A 403 -11.68 5.60 -4.14
CA THR A 403 -12.18 6.56 -3.15
C THR A 403 -11.59 6.26 -1.78
N TYR A 404 -11.48 7.27 -0.93
CA TYR A 404 -11.20 7.14 0.51
C TYR A 404 -12.31 7.84 1.31
N GLN A 405 -12.99 7.09 2.18
CA GLN A 405 -14.16 7.51 2.95
C GLN A 405 -15.21 8.24 2.07
N GLY A 406 -15.39 7.72 0.85
CA GLY A 406 -16.31 8.24 -0.15
C GLY A 406 -15.80 9.40 -1.01
N TRP A 407 -14.60 9.94 -0.74
CA TRP A 407 -13.97 10.97 -1.57
C TRP A 407 -13.23 10.35 -2.76
N PRO A 408 -13.53 10.72 -4.02
CA PRO A 408 -12.72 10.34 -5.17
C PRO A 408 -11.29 10.87 -5.04
N LEU A 409 -10.31 10.02 -5.35
CA LEU A 409 -8.89 10.32 -5.19
C LEU A 409 -8.25 10.78 -6.50
N TYR A 410 -7.37 11.78 -6.41
CA TYR A 410 -6.69 12.37 -7.57
C TYR A 410 -5.21 12.60 -7.32
N TYR A 411 -4.44 12.62 -8.40
CA TYR A 411 -3.11 13.20 -8.47
C TYR A 411 -3.19 14.69 -8.84
N TYR A 412 -2.06 15.39 -8.68
CA TYR A 412 -1.89 16.74 -9.24
C TYR A 412 -0.74 16.76 -10.24
N VAL A 413 -0.98 17.22 -11.47
CA VAL A 413 0.01 17.15 -12.57
C VAL A 413 1.31 17.94 -12.30
N LYS A 414 1.29 18.91 -11.36
CA LYS A 414 2.49 19.69 -11.01
C LYS A 414 3.32 19.07 -9.89
N ASP A 415 2.80 18.04 -9.21
CA ASP A 415 3.59 17.23 -8.31
C ASP A 415 4.37 16.23 -9.17
N THR A 416 5.67 16.47 -9.31
CA THR A 416 6.58 15.66 -10.13
C THR A 416 7.55 14.84 -9.30
N LYS A 417 7.54 15.02 -7.98
CA LYS A 417 8.40 14.29 -7.03
C LYS A 417 7.61 13.84 -5.80
N PRO A 418 8.03 12.72 -5.18
CA PRO A 418 7.47 12.29 -3.90
C PRO A 418 7.57 13.38 -2.84
N GLY A 419 6.54 13.50 -2.01
CA GLY A 419 6.45 14.50 -0.95
C GLY A 419 6.05 15.91 -1.42
N GLU A 420 5.90 16.16 -2.72
CA GLU A 420 5.31 17.41 -3.20
C GLU A 420 3.80 17.42 -2.95
N VAL A 421 3.32 18.54 -2.39
CA VAL A 421 1.90 18.78 -2.10
C VAL A 421 1.41 20.08 -2.76
N LYS A 422 1.88 20.41 -3.97
CA LYS A 422 1.61 21.71 -4.62
C LYS A 422 0.14 21.88 -4.99
N GLY A 423 -0.63 20.78 -4.99
CA GLY A 423 -2.07 20.78 -5.19
C GLY A 423 -2.84 21.27 -3.97
N GLN A 424 -2.20 21.31 -2.79
CA GLN A 424 -2.85 21.74 -1.56
C GLN A 424 -3.37 23.18 -1.71
N ASP A 425 -4.66 23.36 -1.42
CA ASP A 425 -5.35 24.64 -1.42
C ASP A 425 -5.45 25.33 -2.80
N VAL A 426 -5.17 24.61 -3.89
CA VAL A 426 -5.35 25.13 -5.26
C VAL A 426 -6.83 25.46 -5.48
N GLY A 427 -7.09 26.71 -5.84
CA GLY A 427 -8.45 27.20 -6.08
C GLY A 427 -9.39 27.11 -4.87
N LYS A 428 -8.86 26.88 -3.66
CA LYS A 428 -9.63 26.64 -2.42
C LYS A 428 -10.60 25.45 -2.49
N VAL A 429 -10.32 24.49 -3.36
CA VAL A 429 -11.19 23.34 -3.61
C VAL A 429 -10.46 22.00 -3.70
N TRP A 430 -9.12 22.01 -3.63
CA TRP A 430 -8.29 20.81 -3.68
C TRP A 430 -7.47 20.69 -2.41
N TYR A 431 -7.53 19.53 -1.77
CA TYR A 431 -6.88 19.30 -0.48
C TYR A 431 -6.31 17.89 -0.40
N VAL A 432 -5.15 17.76 0.23
CA VAL A 432 -4.67 16.44 0.64
C VAL A 432 -5.59 15.87 1.72
N ILE A 433 -5.68 14.54 1.78
CA ILE A 433 -6.55 13.87 2.75
C ILE A 433 -5.74 13.53 4.00
N ASP A 434 -6.12 14.11 5.15
CA ASP A 434 -5.59 13.71 6.45
C ASP A 434 -6.31 12.43 6.93
N PRO A 435 -5.61 11.29 7.05
CA PRO A 435 -6.21 10.03 7.47
C PRO A 435 -6.40 9.92 9.00
N THR A 436 -5.92 10.89 9.78
CA THR A 436 -6.00 10.91 11.25
C THR A 436 -7.02 11.88 11.80
N ALA A 437 -7.36 12.92 11.03
CA ALA A 437 -8.62 13.62 11.25
C ALA A 437 -9.76 12.64 10.95
N ALA A 438 -10.86 12.68 11.72
CA ALA A 438 -12.09 12.03 11.29
C ALA A 438 -12.50 12.70 9.98
N ALA A 439 -12.12 12.11 8.84
CA ALA A 439 -12.49 12.67 7.55
C ALA A 439 -14.01 12.63 7.53
N LYS A 440 -14.62 13.81 7.48
CA LYS A 440 -16.06 13.87 7.24
C LYS A 440 -16.25 13.19 5.89
N PRO A 441 -17.08 12.13 5.80
CA PRO A 441 -17.39 11.55 4.51
C PRO A 441 -17.84 12.68 3.58
N ALA A 442 -17.50 12.57 2.29
CA ALA A 442 -17.96 13.54 1.31
C ALA A 442 -19.46 13.80 1.50
N PRO A 443 -19.95 15.04 1.30
CA PRO A 443 -21.35 15.34 1.52
C PRO A 443 -22.21 14.31 0.80
N LYS A 444 -23.10 13.65 1.55
CA LYS A 444 -24.07 12.75 0.94
C LYS A 444 -25.03 13.61 0.14
N VAL A 445 -25.25 13.22 -1.10
CA VAL A 445 -26.23 13.85 -1.99
C VAL A 445 -27.62 13.64 -1.38
N GLU A 446 -28.21 14.68 -0.79
CA GLU A 446 -29.57 14.65 -0.24
C GLU A 446 -30.58 15.01 -1.34
N ALA A 447 -31.51 14.09 -1.61
CA ALA A 447 -32.60 14.32 -2.54
C ALA A 447 -33.51 15.46 -2.06
N LYS A 448 -33.86 16.38 -2.96
CA LYS A 448 -34.74 17.52 -2.70
C LYS A 448 -35.93 17.52 -3.67
N THR A 449 -36.85 18.47 -3.48
CA THR A 449 -37.95 18.73 -4.40
C THR A 449 -37.72 20.01 -5.17
N TYR A 450 -37.92 19.96 -6.48
CA TYR A 450 -37.78 21.07 -7.42
C TYR A 450 -39.05 21.23 -8.24
N SER A 451 -39.31 22.46 -8.70
CA SER A 451 -40.47 22.76 -9.55
C SER A 451 -40.06 23.41 -10.87
N ILE A 452 -40.67 22.94 -11.96
CA ILE A 452 -40.55 23.50 -13.30
C ILE A 452 -41.95 23.85 -13.78
N GLU A 453 -42.18 25.15 -14.00
CA GLU A 453 -43.44 25.66 -14.52
C GLU A 453 -43.40 25.66 -16.06
N MET A 454 -44.46 25.22 -16.70
CA MET A 454 -44.66 25.30 -18.15
C MET A 454 -45.62 26.44 -18.45
N ALA A 455 -45.10 27.51 -19.03
CA ALA A 455 -45.89 28.70 -19.35
C ALA A 455 -45.31 29.41 -20.57
N LYS A 456 -46.17 30.04 -21.36
CA LYS A 456 -45.80 30.78 -22.58
C LYS A 456 -44.96 29.91 -23.53
N PHE A 457 -45.34 28.64 -23.70
CA PHE A 457 -44.63 27.67 -24.55
C PHE A 457 -43.15 27.45 -24.15
N ALA A 458 -42.82 27.55 -22.86
CA ALA A 458 -41.47 27.36 -22.35
C ALA A 458 -41.47 26.66 -20.97
N PHE A 459 -40.36 25.98 -20.66
CA PHE A 459 -40.03 25.56 -19.29
C PHE A 459 -39.44 26.75 -18.52
N SER A 460 -39.85 26.97 -17.28
CA SER A 460 -39.43 28.11 -16.46
C SER A 460 -37.93 28.13 -16.18
N GLN A 461 -37.28 26.97 -16.28
CA GLN A 461 -35.83 26.80 -16.13
C GLN A 461 -35.30 26.13 -17.39
N LYS A 462 -34.39 26.81 -18.11
CA LYS A 462 -33.69 26.22 -19.26
C LYS A 462 -32.64 25.20 -18.86
N GLU A 463 -32.09 25.35 -17.65
CA GLU A 463 -31.16 24.41 -17.04
C GLU A 463 -31.47 24.32 -15.54
N LEU A 464 -31.64 23.09 -15.04
CA LEU A 464 -31.85 22.81 -13.63
C LEU A 464 -30.80 21.79 -13.17
N THR A 465 -30.03 22.11 -12.13
CA THR A 465 -29.11 21.14 -11.50
C THR A 465 -29.71 20.58 -10.22
N VAL A 466 -29.82 19.26 -10.11
CA VAL A 466 -30.41 18.55 -8.96
C VAL A 466 -29.50 17.45 -8.45
N GLU A 467 -29.63 17.13 -7.16
CA GLU A 467 -29.08 15.93 -6.55
C GLU A 467 -29.74 14.65 -7.09
N ALA A 468 -28.97 13.59 -7.35
CA ALA A 468 -29.49 12.27 -7.70
C ALA A 468 -30.56 11.78 -6.73
N GLY A 469 -31.70 11.36 -7.27
CA GLY A 469 -32.88 10.94 -6.50
C GLY A 469 -33.80 12.09 -6.08
N SER A 470 -33.52 13.33 -6.47
CA SER A 470 -34.44 14.46 -6.29
C SER A 470 -35.73 14.27 -7.08
N THR A 471 -36.81 14.82 -6.55
CA THR A 471 -38.13 14.87 -7.20
C THR A 471 -38.26 16.18 -7.96
N ILE A 472 -38.62 16.12 -9.23
CA ILE A 472 -38.85 17.29 -10.08
C ILE A 472 -40.31 17.29 -10.47
N THR A 473 -41.06 18.30 -10.04
CA THR A 473 -42.48 18.48 -10.36
C THR A 473 -42.64 19.45 -11.52
N PHE A 474 -43.26 18.99 -12.59
CA PHE A 474 -43.67 19.80 -13.73
C PHE A 474 -45.11 20.23 -13.56
N THR A 475 -45.41 21.52 -13.71
CA THR A 475 -46.77 22.07 -13.61
C THR A 475 -47.11 22.85 -14.87
N ASN A 476 -48.24 22.57 -15.51
CA ASN A 476 -48.68 23.33 -16.68
C ASN A 476 -49.55 24.53 -16.29
N ASN A 477 -49.17 25.74 -16.69
CA ASN A 477 -49.94 26.97 -16.48
C ASN A 477 -50.56 27.53 -17.78
N ASP A 478 -50.22 26.97 -18.95
CA ASP A 478 -50.82 27.33 -20.23
C ASP A 478 -52.16 26.62 -20.44
N LEU A 479 -53.03 27.21 -21.27
CA LEU A 479 -54.25 26.54 -21.74
C LEU A 479 -53.94 25.41 -22.73
N VAL A 480 -52.82 25.52 -23.44
CA VAL A 480 -52.32 24.45 -24.30
C VAL A 480 -51.67 23.38 -23.42
N MET A 481 -51.89 22.11 -23.76
CA MET A 481 -51.31 21.01 -22.99
C MET A 481 -49.83 20.83 -23.30
N HIS A 482 -49.04 20.50 -22.28
CA HIS A 482 -47.60 20.31 -22.38
C HIS A 482 -47.16 19.03 -21.66
N ASN A 483 -46.02 18.48 -22.03
CA ASN A 483 -45.34 17.40 -21.31
C ASN A 483 -43.83 17.65 -21.29
N ALA A 484 -43.11 16.84 -20.52
CA ALA A 484 -41.65 16.81 -20.53
C ALA A 484 -41.18 15.40 -20.93
N VAL A 485 -40.47 15.30 -22.04
CA VAL A 485 -39.98 14.05 -22.61
C VAL A 485 -38.47 14.13 -22.75
N SER A 486 -37.74 13.18 -22.18
CA SER A 486 -36.29 13.12 -22.34
C SER A 486 -35.91 12.78 -23.80
N ASP A 487 -34.87 13.41 -24.31
CA ASP A 487 -34.23 13.00 -25.57
C ASP A 487 -33.39 11.72 -25.39
N LEU A 488 -32.98 11.42 -24.15
CA LEU A 488 -32.24 10.21 -23.84
C LEU A 488 -33.19 9.03 -23.78
N LEU A 489 -32.77 7.92 -24.40
CA LEU A 489 -33.54 6.68 -24.45
C LEU A 489 -32.93 5.62 -23.53
N LYS A 490 -33.79 4.76 -22.99
CA LYS A 490 -33.42 3.49 -22.36
C LYS A 490 -33.05 2.47 -23.44
N GLU A 491 -32.53 1.31 -23.03
CA GLU A 491 -32.15 0.22 -23.94
C GLU A 491 -33.32 -0.31 -24.79
N ASP A 492 -34.55 -0.19 -24.28
CA ASP A 492 -35.78 -0.59 -24.99
C ASP A 492 -36.29 0.47 -25.99
N GLY A 493 -35.58 1.58 -26.15
CA GLY A 493 -35.93 2.68 -27.05
C GLY A 493 -36.96 3.67 -26.48
N THR A 494 -37.40 3.52 -25.24
CA THR A 494 -38.31 4.48 -24.58
C THR A 494 -37.55 5.63 -23.92
N PRO A 495 -38.13 6.84 -23.76
CA PRO A 495 -37.47 7.93 -23.05
C PRO A 495 -37.08 7.56 -21.61
N VAL A 496 -35.94 8.10 -21.14
CA VAL A 496 -35.48 7.92 -19.75
C VAL A 496 -36.55 8.38 -18.77
N PHE A 497 -37.24 9.49 -19.09
CA PHE A 497 -38.46 9.92 -18.44
C PHE A 497 -39.41 10.55 -19.45
N GLU A 498 -40.70 10.47 -19.15
CA GLU A 498 -41.78 11.15 -19.85
C GLU A 498 -42.90 11.42 -18.84
N THR A 499 -43.40 12.66 -18.80
CA THR A 499 -44.65 12.97 -18.10
C THR A 499 -45.84 12.73 -19.03
N LYS A 500 -47.02 12.53 -18.46
CA LYS A 500 -48.28 12.63 -19.19
C LYS A 500 -48.42 14.01 -19.83
N LEU A 501 -49.35 14.11 -20.78
CA LEU A 501 -49.76 15.39 -21.34
C LEU A 501 -50.63 16.13 -20.32
N LEU A 502 -50.10 17.22 -19.77
CA LEU A 502 -50.67 17.96 -18.64
C LEU A 502 -51.60 19.07 -19.13
N SER A 503 -52.83 19.09 -18.63
CA SER A 503 -53.77 20.20 -18.79
C SER A 503 -53.42 21.37 -17.87
N LYS A 504 -54.03 22.54 -18.10
CA LYS A 504 -53.81 23.71 -17.23
C LYS A 504 -54.09 23.39 -15.76
N GLY A 505 -53.12 23.66 -14.90
CA GLY A 505 -53.16 23.43 -13.46
C GLY A 505 -52.79 22.00 -13.04
N GLU A 506 -52.55 21.08 -13.98
CA GLU A 506 -52.06 19.74 -13.65
C GLU A 506 -50.56 19.73 -13.42
N SER A 507 -50.13 18.84 -12.52
CA SER A 507 -48.73 18.57 -12.24
C SER A 507 -48.41 17.09 -12.28
N GLU A 508 -47.17 16.76 -12.63
CA GLU A 508 -46.61 15.42 -12.50
C GLU A 508 -45.15 15.49 -12.07
N SER A 509 -44.71 14.50 -11.30
CA SER A 509 -43.36 14.47 -10.76
C SER A 509 -42.56 13.31 -11.34
N ILE A 510 -41.28 13.56 -11.61
CA ILE A 510 -40.32 12.54 -11.99
C ILE A 510 -39.19 12.47 -10.96
N THR A 511 -38.49 11.33 -10.95
CA THR A 511 -37.26 11.15 -10.18
C THR A 511 -36.20 10.59 -11.09
N ILE A 512 -35.03 11.22 -11.12
CA ILE A 512 -33.87 10.74 -11.86
C ILE A 512 -32.79 10.40 -10.85
N THR A 513 -32.49 9.11 -10.72
CA THR A 513 -31.55 8.58 -9.71
C THR A 513 -30.13 8.43 -10.24
N LYS A 514 -29.93 8.46 -11.56
CA LYS A 514 -28.62 8.35 -12.19
C LYS A 514 -28.07 9.76 -12.45
N PRO A 515 -26.86 10.10 -11.96
CA PRO A 515 -26.14 11.29 -12.40
C PRO A 515 -26.03 11.33 -13.93
N GLY A 516 -26.03 12.55 -14.48
CA GLY A 516 -25.96 12.76 -15.92
C GLY A 516 -26.63 14.04 -16.38
N VAL A 517 -26.48 14.34 -17.66
CA VAL A 517 -27.12 15.49 -18.32
C VAL A 517 -28.28 14.99 -19.17
N TYR A 518 -29.49 15.42 -18.83
CA TYR A 518 -30.74 15.00 -19.46
C TYR A 518 -31.34 16.19 -20.20
N THR A 519 -31.19 16.22 -21.52
CA THR A 519 -31.97 17.15 -22.34
C THR A 519 -33.39 16.60 -22.51
N TYR A 520 -34.35 17.51 -22.54
CA TYR A 520 -35.75 17.17 -22.68
C TYR A 520 -36.52 18.28 -23.40
N TYR A 521 -37.68 17.90 -23.94
CA TYR A 521 -38.52 18.75 -24.74
C TYR A 521 -40.00 18.52 -24.45
N CYS A 522 -40.84 19.45 -24.89
CA CYS A 522 -42.29 19.25 -24.94
C CYS A 522 -42.68 18.63 -26.29
N LEU A 523 -43.34 17.48 -26.28
CA LEU A 523 -43.65 16.70 -27.49
C LEU A 523 -44.52 17.49 -28.50
N PRO A 524 -45.61 18.18 -28.09
CA PRO A 524 -46.35 19.07 -28.99
C PRO A 524 -45.55 20.27 -29.55
N HIS A 525 -44.45 20.66 -28.91
CA HIS A 525 -43.70 21.90 -29.20
C HIS A 525 -42.19 21.65 -29.38
N LYS A 526 -41.84 20.50 -29.95
CA LYS A 526 -40.47 19.98 -30.05
C LYS A 526 -39.46 20.95 -30.70
N GLY A 527 -39.94 21.85 -31.56
CA GLY A 527 -39.10 22.83 -32.27
C GLY A 527 -38.69 24.07 -31.48
N GLY A 528 -39.21 24.29 -30.27
CA GLY A 528 -38.95 25.53 -29.51
C GLY A 528 -39.00 25.43 -27.99
N MET A 529 -39.56 24.35 -27.44
CA MET A 529 -39.67 24.15 -25.99
C MET A 529 -38.75 23.01 -25.54
N THR A 530 -37.51 23.37 -25.22
CA THR A 530 -36.44 22.45 -24.76
C THR A 530 -35.72 22.99 -23.53
N ALA A 531 -35.17 22.10 -22.71
CA ALA A 531 -34.41 22.42 -21.51
C ALA A 531 -33.51 21.25 -21.09
N THR A 532 -32.70 21.47 -20.04
CA THR A 532 -31.72 20.49 -19.53
C THR A 532 -31.88 20.30 -18.02
N ILE A 533 -31.85 19.04 -17.57
CA ILE A 533 -31.66 18.69 -16.16
C ILE A 533 -30.25 18.09 -16.01
N ILE A 534 -29.46 18.63 -15.08
CA ILE A 534 -28.16 18.08 -14.69
C ILE A 534 -28.34 17.39 -13.34
N VAL A 535 -28.19 16.08 -13.31
CA VAL A 535 -28.23 15.29 -12.08
C VAL A 535 -26.79 15.08 -11.59
N LYS A 536 -26.51 15.56 -10.38
CA LYS A 536 -25.20 15.48 -9.70
C LYS A 536 -25.27 14.64 -8.43
#